data_AF-A0A9P4TRG8-F1
#
_entry.id   AF-A0A9P4TRG8-F1
#
_cell.length_a   1.000
_cell.length_b   1.000
_cell.length_c   1.000
_cell.angle_alpha   90.00
_cell.angle_beta   90.00
_cell.angle_gamma   90.00
#
_symmetry.space_group_name_H-M   'P 1'
#
loop_
_entity.id
_entity.type
_entity.pdbx_description
1 polymer ?
#
loop_
_entity_poly.entity_id
_entity_poly.type
_entity_poly.pdbx_seq_one_letter_code
_entity_poly.pdbx_strand_id
1 'polypeptide(L)' 'MGKVHGSLARAGKVKSQTPKVEKQEKPKTPKGRAHKRVLYTRRFVNVTMTGGKRRVS' A
#
# COMPACT_ATOMS: atom_id res chain seq x y z
N MET A 1 37.58 6.96 -16.19
CA MET A 1 37.30 6.19 -14.96
C MET A 1 36.74 7.15 -13.91
N GLY A 2 35.49 6.96 -13.50
CA GLY A 2 34.83 7.82 -12.50
C GLY A 2 35.23 7.46 -11.07
N LYS A 3 34.81 8.28 -10.10
CA LYS A 3 35.06 8.05 -8.67
C LYS A 3 34.39 6.75 -8.21
N VAL A 4 35.20 5.74 -7.91
CA VAL A 4 34.76 4.39 -7.51
C VAL A 4 34.32 4.34 -6.05
N HIS A 5 34.84 5.26 -5.21
CA HIS A 5 34.64 5.24 -3.77
C HIS A 5 34.00 6.54 -3.27
N GLY A 6 32.88 6.41 -2.56
CA GLY A 6 32.13 7.51 -1.95
C GLY A 6 31.93 7.30 -0.45
N SER A 7 31.24 8.24 0.19
CA SER A 7 30.93 8.15 1.63
C SER A 7 29.85 7.10 1.90
N LEU A 8 30.18 6.13 2.75
CA LEU A 8 29.24 5.11 3.25
C LEU A 8 28.45 5.59 4.48
N ALA A 9 28.78 6.74 5.06
CA ALA A 9 28.24 7.22 6.34
C ALA A 9 26.72 7.50 6.33
N ARG A 10 26.12 7.66 5.15
CA ARG A 10 24.69 7.94 4.99
C ARG A 10 23.85 6.69 4.74
N ALA A 11 24.46 5.51 4.72
CA ALA A 11 23.74 4.25 4.53
C ALA A 11 22.68 4.08 5.63
N GLY A 12 21.43 3.87 5.23
CA GLY A 12 20.32 3.64 6.17
C GLY A 12 19.76 4.87 6.89
N LYS A 13 20.33 6.08 6.72
CA LYS A 13 19.93 7.31 7.44
C LYS A 13 18.42 7.51 7.56
N VAL A 14 17.69 7.35 6.46
CA VAL A 14 16.24 7.61 6.44
C VAL A 14 15.47 6.57 7.24
N LYS A 15 15.81 5.27 7.08
CA LYS A 15 15.12 4.17 7.76
C LYS A 15 15.35 4.18 9.28
N SER A 16 16.52 4.62 9.73
CA SER A 16 16.83 4.77 11.16
C SER A 16 16.21 6.02 11.78
N GLN A 17 15.98 7.07 10.98
CA GLN A 17 15.40 8.34 11.45
C GLN A 17 13.86 8.27 11.57
N THR A 18 13.19 7.46 10.77
CA THR A 18 11.73 7.33 10.83
C THR A 18 11.26 6.66 12.13
N PRO A 19 10.25 7.21 12.83
CA PRO A 19 9.70 6.57 14.02
C PRO A 19 9.09 5.20 13.67
N LYS A 20 9.25 4.23 14.57
CA LYS A 20 8.68 2.91 14.41
C LYS A 20 7.18 2.95 14.66
N VAL A 21 6.38 2.64 13.64
CA VAL A 21 4.93 2.50 13.75
C VAL A 21 4.54 1.02 13.61
N GLU A 22 3.85 0.48 14.61
CA GLU A 22 3.33 -0.88 14.58
C GLU A 22 2.09 -0.99 13.69
N LYS A 23 1.81 -2.21 13.21
CA LYS A 23 0.62 -2.45 12.40
C LYS A 23 -0.60 -2.49 13.30
N GLN A 24 -1.62 -1.73 12.95
CA GLN A 24 -2.93 -1.82 13.59
C GLN A 24 -3.58 -3.17 13.31
N GLU A 25 -4.28 -3.72 14.31
CA GLU A 25 -5.14 -4.88 14.11
C GLU A 25 -6.30 -4.52 13.18
N LYS A 26 -6.51 -5.35 12.16
CA LYS A 26 -7.57 -5.18 11.17
C LYS A 26 -8.32 -6.49 11.00
N PRO A 27 -9.63 -6.46 10.73
CA PRO A 27 -10.38 -7.67 10.44
C PRO A 27 -9.75 -8.40 9.25
N LYS A 28 -9.68 -9.73 9.37
CA LYS A 28 -9.06 -10.59 8.36
C LYS A 28 -9.82 -10.45 7.04
N THR A 29 -9.13 -10.04 5.99
CA THR A 29 -9.70 -10.06 4.64
C THR A 29 -9.94 -11.51 4.22
N PRO A 30 -11.15 -11.86 3.71
CA PRO A 30 -11.41 -13.20 3.22
C PRO A 30 -10.45 -13.53 2.06
N LYS A 31 -10.13 -14.82 1.88
CA LYS A 31 -9.25 -15.30 0.81
C LYS A 31 -10.06 -16.04 -0.28
N GLY A 32 -9.51 -16.13 -1.48
CA GLY A 32 -10.09 -16.91 -2.59
C GLY A 32 -11.42 -16.35 -3.13
N ARG A 33 -12.39 -17.24 -3.36
CA ARG A 33 -13.71 -16.91 -3.95
C ARG A 33 -14.47 -15.86 -3.14
N ALA A 34 -14.40 -15.92 -1.82
CA ALA A 34 -15.05 -14.93 -0.96
C ALA A 34 -14.50 -13.51 -1.19
N HIS A 35 -13.19 -13.37 -1.40
CA HIS A 35 -12.58 -12.07 -1.76
C HIS A 35 -13.06 -11.57 -3.13
N LYS A 36 -13.15 -12.47 -4.11
CA LYS A 36 -13.68 -12.12 -5.45
C LYS A 36 -15.13 -11.65 -5.39
N ARG A 37 -15.97 -12.27 -4.55
CA ARG A 37 -17.34 -11.79 -4.28
C ARG A 37 -17.34 -10.37 -3.73
N VAL A 38 -16.52 -10.10 -2.70
CA VAL A 38 -16.40 -8.75 -2.10
C VAL A 38 -15.92 -7.72 -3.12
N LEU A 39 -14.95 -8.07 -3.97
CA LEU A 39 -14.47 -7.17 -5.03
C LEU A 39 -15.56 -6.91 -6.07
N TYR A 40 -16.31 -7.93 -6.50
CA TYR A 40 -17.40 -7.77 -7.46
C TYR A 40 -18.49 -6.87 -6.90
N THR A 41 -18.98 -7.14 -5.68
CA THR A 41 -20.04 -6.34 -5.07
C THR A 41 -19.60 -4.90 -4.86
N ARG A 42 -18.37 -4.67 -4.37
CA ARG A 42 -17.79 -3.32 -4.22
C ARG A 42 -17.56 -2.60 -5.55
N ARG A 43 -17.25 -3.35 -6.62
CA ARG A 43 -16.92 -2.74 -7.92
C ARG A 43 -18.12 -2.49 -8.80
N PHE A 44 -19.10 -3.37 -8.84
CA PHE A 44 -20.14 -3.32 -9.86
C PHE A 44 -21.55 -3.17 -9.28
N VAL A 45 -21.79 -3.65 -8.06
CA VAL A 45 -23.13 -3.64 -7.45
C VAL A 45 -23.34 -2.38 -6.61
N ASN A 46 -22.47 -2.15 -5.62
CA ASN A 46 -22.56 -1.04 -4.68
C ASN A 46 -21.64 0.10 -5.10
N VAL A 47 -21.80 0.60 -6.32
CA VAL A 47 -20.91 1.63 -6.89
C VAL A 47 -21.16 2.98 -6.20
N THR A 48 -20.24 3.41 -5.35
CA THR A 48 -20.22 4.80 -4.85
C THR A 48 -19.48 5.68 -5.87
N MET A 49 -20.23 6.27 -6.81
CA MET A 49 -19.70 7.30 -7.70
C MET A 49 -19.80 8.67 -7.01
N THR A 50 -18.68 9.23 -6.57
CA THR A 50 -18.53 10.68 -6.46
C THR A 50 -18.11 11.15 -7.85
N GLY A 51 -18.88 12.05 -8.46
CA GLY A 51 -18.90 12.32 -9.91
C GLY A 51 -17.53 12.36 -10.62
N GLY A 52 -17.52 11.85 -11.86
CA GLY A 52 -16.32 11.71 -12.70
C GLY A 52 -15.99 10.26 -13.05
N LYS A 53 -14.80 10.01 -13.61
CA LYS A 53 -14.31 8.66 -13.94
C LYS A 53 -14.02 7.87 -12.66
N ARG A 54 -14.39 6.59 -12.65
CA ARG A 54 -14.18 5.66 -11.54
C ARG A 54 -12.69 5.59 -11.11
N ARG A 55 -12.38 6.00 -9.87
CA ARG A 55 -11.08 5.73 -9.22
C ARG A 55 -11.19 4.52 -8.30
N VAL A 56 -10.21 3.61 -8.38
CA VAL A 56 -10.06 2.49 -7.45
C VAL A 56 -8.68 2.63 -6.83
N SER A 57 -8.63 2.94 -5.53
CA SER A 57 -7.41 2.88 -4.70
C SER A 57 -7.32 1.53 -4.00
#